data_AF-A0A0A9DIX1-F1
#
_entry.id   AF-A0A0A9DIX1-F1
#
_cell.length_a   1.000
_cell.length_b   1.000
_cell.length_c   1.000
_cell.angle_alpha   90.00
_cell.angle_beta   90.00
_cell.angle_gamma   90.00
#
_symmetry.space_group_name_H-M   'P 1'
#
loop_
_entity.id
_entity.type
_entity.pdbx_description
1 polymer ?
#
loop_
_entity_poly.entity_id
_entity_poly.type
_entity_poly.pdbx_seq_one_letter_code
_entity_poly.pdbx_strand_id
1 'polypeptide(L)' 'MDPRLGGRYPLAAAREVARLADRCLGKNPKERPAMRDVVEELERVLQMEPPPPPADQKGGDGRPPASTKR' A
#
# COMPACT_ATOMS: atom_id res chain seq x y z
N MET A 1 -5.93 3.25 -3.77
CA MET A 1 -4.48 3.04 -3.56
C MET A 1 -3.90 4.35 -3.04
N ASP A 2 -3.18 4.34 -1.91
CA ASP A 2 -2.79 5.56 -1.18
C ASP A 2 -1.85 6.46 -2.03
N PRO A 3 -2.24 7.70 -2.35
CA PRO A 3 -1.41 8.63 -3.13
C PRO A 3 -0.05 8.93 -2.48
N ARG A 4 0.05 8.81 -1.16
CA ARG A 4 1.30 9.05 -0.40
C ARG A 4 2.36 7.98 -0.62
N LEU A 5 1.97 6.80 -1.12
CA LEU A 5 2.91 5.73 -1.46
C LEU A 5 3.67 5.99 -2.78
N GLY A 6 3.31 7.03 -3.53
CA GLY A 6 4.08 7.49 -4.70
C GLY A 6 4.25 6.46 -5.82
N GLY A 7 3.34 5.47 -5.92
CA GLY A 7 3.43 4.38 -6.90
C GLY A 7 4.61 3.42 -6.70
N ARG A 8 5.28 3.47 -5.53
CA ARG A 8 6.47 2.67 -5.21
C ARG A 8 6.13 1.28 -4.69
N TYR A 9 5.18 0.62 -5.33
CA TYR A 9 4.81 -0.75 -4.99
C TYR A 9 4.22 -1.45 -6.21
N PRO A 10 4.45 -2.75 -6.37
CA PRO A 10 3.77 -3.53 -7.39
C PRO A 10 2.27 -3.56 -7.08
N LEU A 11 1.44 -3.15 -8.04
CA LEU A 11 -0.02 -3.14 -7.90
C LEU A 11 -0.57 -4.53 -7.53
N ALA A 12 0.04 -5.60 -8.05
CA ALA A 12 -0.33 -6.98 -7.73
C ALA A 12 -0.08 -7.30 -6.25
N ALA A 13 1.10 -7.00 -5.72
CA ALA A 13 1.44 -7.21 -4.32
C ALA A 13 0.51 -6.44 -3.38
N ALA A 14 0.25 -5.17 -3.68
CA ALA A 14 -0.60 -4.36 -2.85
C ALA A 14 -2.08 -4.79 -2.90
N ARG A 15 -2.55 -5.40 -4.01
CA ARG A 15 -3.87 -6.05 -4.06
C ARG A 15 -3.92 -7.29 -3.18
N GLU A 16 -2.87 -8.11 -3.14
CA GLU A 16 -2.81 -9.28 -2.27
C GLU A 16 -2.78 -8.89 -0.79
N VAL A 17 -2.00 -7.87 -0.42
CA VAL A 17 -2.03 -7.33 0.96
C VAL A 17 -3.41 -6.80 1.32
N ALA A 18 -4.10 -6.10 0.40
CA ALA A 18 -5.45 -5.61 0.65
C ALA A 18 -6.46 -6.75 0.89
N ARG A 19 -6.35 -7.86 0.13
CA ARG A 19 -7.18 -9.06 0.33
C ARG A 19 -6.90 -9.73 1.67
N LEU A 20 -5.62 -9.85 2.05
CA LEU A 20 -5.24 -10.39 3.34
C LEU A 20 -5.79 -9.53 4.49
N ALA A 21 -5.67 -8.21 4.38
CA ALA A 21 -6.22 -7.28 5.37
C ALA A 21 -7.75 -7.40 5.53
N ASP A 22 -8.48 -7.55 4.41
CA ASP A 22 -9.93 -7.77 4.43
C ASP A 22 -10.31 -9.04 5.23
N ARG A 23 -9.61 -10.16 4.98
CA ARG A 23 -9.81 -11.40 5.75
C ARG A 23 -9.49 -11.23 7.24
N CYS A 24 -8.40 -10.52 7.58
CA CYS A 24 -8.03 -10.26 8.97
C CYS A 24 -9.06 -9.40 9.71
N LEU A 25 -9.70 -8.46 9.01
CA LEU A 25 -10.70 -7.53 9.55
C LEU A 25 -12.14 -8.08 9.48
N GLY A 26 -12.32 -9.32 8.99
CA GLY A 26 -13.62 -9.97 8.88
C GLY A 26 -14.42 -9.94 10.20
N LYS A 27 -15.72 -9.71 10.10
CA LYS A 27 -16.63 -9.63 11.27
C LYS A 27 -16.68 -10.94 12.06
N ASN A 28 -16.56 -12.06 11.35
CA ASN A 28 -16.62 -13.38 11.94
C ASN A 28 -15.20 -13.85 12.31
N PRO A 29 -14.89 -14.06 13.60
CA PRO A 29 -13.53 -14.40 14.04
C PRO A 29 -13.06 -15.77 13.55
N LYS A 30 -13.99 -16.69 13.23
CA LYS A 30 -13.67 -18.04 12.72
C LYS A 30 -13.15 -18.05 11.28
N GLU A 31 -13.44 -17.00 10.51
CA GLU A 31 -12.97 -16.83 9.12
C GLU A 31 -11.65 -16.06 9.05
N ARG A 32 -11.19 -15.50 10.18
CA ARG A 32 -9.91 -14.81 10.23
C ARG A 32 -8.78 -15.84 10.10
N PRO A 33 -7.79 -15.57 9.24
CA PRO A 33 -6.64 -16.46 9.08
C PRO A 33 -5.85 -16.56 10.39
N ALA A 34 -5.17 -17.68 10.62
CA ALA A 34 -4.26 -17.79 11.75
C ALA A 34 -3.04 -16.90 11.49
N MET A 35 -2.41 -16.39 12.56
CA MET A 35 -1.23 -15.53 12.42
C MET A 35 -0.08 -16.17 11.64
N ARG A 36 0.06 -17.51 11.68
CA ARG A 36 1.03 -18.23 10.85
C ARG A 36 0.73 -18.05 9.35
N ASP A 37 -0.55 -18.18 8.95
CA ASP A 37 -0.98 -18.10 7.56
C ASP A 37 -0.82 -16.65 7.06
N VAL A 38 -1.09 -15.68 7.93
CA VAL A 38 -0.86 -14.24 7.66
C VAL A 38 0.62 -13.96 7.36
N VAL A 39 1.54 -14.52 8.15
CA VAL A 39 2.98 -14.32 7.96
C VAL A 39 3.45 -14.98 6.66
N GLU A 40 3.07 -16.24 6.41
CA GLU A 40 3.41 -16.94 5.17
C GLU A 40 2.94 -16.17 3.92
N GLU A 41 1.74 -15.60 3.96
CA GLU A 41 1.20 -14.85 2.84
C GLU A 41 1.90 -13.50 2.65
N LEU A 42 2.25 -12.81 3.73
CA LEU A 42 3.07 -11.59 3.67
C LEU A 42 4.46 -11.86 3.09
N GLU A 43 5.12 -12.94 3.50
CA GLU A 43 6.42 -13.36 2.96
C GLU A 43 6.33 -13.60 1.45
N ARG A 44 5.27 -14.26 0.97
CA ARG A 44 5.04 -14.46 -0.47
C ARG A 44 4.84 -13.14 -1.21
N VAL A 45 4.13 -12.18 -0.61
CA VAL A 45 3.93 -10.86 -1.23
C VAL A 45 5.23 -10.06 -1.32
N LEU A 46 6.12 -10.16 -0.33
CA LEU A 46 7.43 -9.51 -0.36
C LEU A 46 8.31 -10.04 -1.51
N GLN A 47 8.16 -11.30 -1.90
CA GLN A 47 8.85 -11.86 -3.07
C GLN A 47 8.33 -11.31 -4.41
N MET A 48 7.20 -10.59 -4.41
CA MET A 48 6.61 -9.98 -5.61
C MET A 48 7.19 -8.57 -5.90
N GLU A 49 8.13 -8.07 -5.10
CA GLU A 49 8.75 -6.77 -5.32
C GLU A 49 9.76 -6.77 -6.48
N PRO A 50 9.61 -5.90 -7.50
CA PRO A 50 10.71 -5.55 -8.39
C PRO A 50 11.72 -4.65 -7.66
N PRO A 51 12.99 -4.59 -8.12
CA PRO A 51 14.02 -3.75 -7.50
C PRO A 51 13.56 -2.27 -7.41
N PRO A 52 14.01 -1.54 -6.37
CA PRO A 52 13.54 -0.18 -6.12
C PRO A 52 13.84 0.71 -7.34
N PRO A 53 12.88 1.56 -7.77
CA PRO A 53 13.16 2.55 -8.80
C PRO A 53 14.23 3.53 -8.27
N PRO A 54 15.15 4.00 -9.14
CA PRO A 54 16.12 5.03 -8.76
C PRO A 54 15.38 6.27 -8.24
N ALA A 55 15.91 6.82 -7.14
CA ALA A 55 15.33 7.93 -6.40
C ALA A 55 15.50 9.27 -7.14
N ASP A 56 14.81 9.45 -8.27
CA ASP A 56 14.80 10.72 -8.99
C ASP A 56 13.38 11.10 -9.42
N GLN A 57 12.64 11.71 -8.49
CA GLN A 57 11.53 12.60 -8.85
C GLN A 57 11.68 13.89 -8.06
N LYS A 58 12.41 14.83 -8.66
CA LYS A 58 12.55 16.21 -8.25
C LYS A 58 11.41 17.04 -8.87
N GLY A 59 10.75 17.85 -8.04
CA GLY A 59 9.93 19.01 -8.44
C GLY A 59 8.42 18.78 -8.35
N GLY A 60 7.63 19.60 -7.65
CA GLY A 60 7.93 20.82 -6.91
C GLY A 60 6.68 21.30 -6.15
N ASP A 61 6.91 22.17 -5.17
CA ASP A 61 5.90 22.92 -4.43
C ASP A 61 4.82 23.51 -5.36
N GLY A 62 3.60 23.01 -5.22
CA GLY A 62 2.39 23.65 -5.73
C GLY A 62 1.61 24.30 -4.58
N ARG A 63 2.25 25.16 -3.79
CA ARG A 63 1.54 26.03 -2.83
C ARG A 63 0.68 27.00 -3.65
N PRO A 64 -0.66 26.95 -3.58
CA PRO A 64 -1.46 27.97 -4.25
C PRO A 64 -1.22 29.32 -3.55
N PRO A 65 -1.05 30.43 -4.29
CA PRO A 65 -1.00 31.73 -3.68
C PRO A 65 -2.36 32.04 -3.04
N ALA A 66 -2.31 32.48 -1.77
CA ALA A 66 -3.47 33.03 -1.10
C ALA A 66 -4.01 34.22 -1.89
N SER A 67 -5.27 34.15 -2.30
CA SER A 67 -6.02 35.29 -2.82
C SER A 67 -7.51 35.04 -2.61
N THR A 68 -8.06 35.59 -1.52
CA THR A 68 -9.48 35.95 -1.48
C THR A 68 -9.60 37.35 -0.90
N LYS A 69 -9.95 38.21 -1.84
CA LYS A 69 -10.36 39.61 -1.80
C LYS A 69 -11.64 39.78 -0.98
N ARG A 70 -11.66 40.75 -0.07
CA ARG A 70 -12.76 41.71 0.17
C ARG A 70 -12.20 42.93 0.90
#